data_AF-A0A1W7CZX0-F1
#
_entry.id   AF-A0A1W7CZX0-F1
#
_cell.length_a   1.000
_cell.length_b   1.000
_cell.length_c   1.000
_cell.angle_alpha   90.00
_cell.angle_beta   90.00
_cell.angle_gamma   90.00
#
_symmetry.space_group_name_H-M   'P 1'
#
loop_
_entity.id
_entity.type
_entity.pdbx_description
1 polymer ?
#
loop_
_entity_poly.entity_id
_entity_poly.type
_entity_poly.pdbx_seq_one_letter_code
_entity_poly.pdbx_strand_id
1 'polypeptide(L)' 'MAVEVNAATVRRGDQLMIGGQVFVISDLTSMHRGAKRLHFTSGESMTLHPSTILWAARRTDPRIARRRPF' A
#
# COMPACT_ATOMS: atom_id res chain seq x y z
N MET A 1 -10.32 -1.64 6.09
CA MET A 1 -10.80 -2.69 5.18
C MET A 1 -9.58 -3.46 4.67
N ALA A 2 -9.63 -4.80 4.67
CA ALA A 2 -8.60 -5.60 4.01
C ALA A 2 -8.82 -5.52 2.49
N VAL A 3 -7.78 -5.15 1.75
CA VAL A 3 -7.81 -4.99 0.29
C VAL A 3 -6.61 -5.67 -0.32
N GLU A 4 -6.83 -6.30 -1.48
CA GLU A 4 -5.73 -6.79 -2.31
C GLU A 4 -5.01 -5.61 -2.96
N VAL A 5 -3.67 -5.63 -2.92
CA VAL A 5 -2.81 -4.61 -3.51
C VAL A 5 -1.67 -5.22 -4.31
N ASN A 6 -1.27 -4.51 -5.36
CA ASN A 6 -0.05 -4.77 -6.11
C ASN A 6 0.74 -3.46 -6.26
N ALA A 7 1.83 -3.49 -7.03
CA ALA A 7 2.64 -2.31 -7.28
C ALA A 7 1.82 -1.13 -7.86
N ALA A 8 0.75 -1.36 -8.63
CA ALA A 8 -0.06 -0.29 -9.19
C ALA A 8 -1.11 0.28 -8.21
N THR A 9 -1.57 -0.50 -7.24
CA THR A 9 -2.74 -0.15 -6.40
C THR A 9 -2.41 0.13 -4.94
N VAL A 10 -1.19 -0.18 -4.49
CA VAL A 10 -0.70 0.14 -3.14
C VAL A 10 -0.66 1.65 -2.92
N ARG A 11 -0.95 2.10 -1.69
CA ARG A 11 -1.05 3.51 -1.32
C ARG A 11 -0.27 3.82 -0.06
N ARG A 12 0.18 5.07 0.06
CA ARG A 12 0.63 5.62 1.34
C ARG A 12 -0.49 5.48 2.38
N GLY A 13 -0.12 5.08 3.59
CA GLY A 13 -1.05 4.82 4.69
C GLY A 13 -1.67 3.42 4.68
N ASP A 14 -1.46 2.61 3.64
CA ASP A 14 -1.75 1.18 3.73
C ASP A 14 -0.88 0.53 4.79
N GLN A 15 -1.43 -0.49 5.45
CA GLN A 15 -0.73 -1.28 6.44
C GLN A 15 -0.55 -2.70 5.91
N LEU A 16 0.69 -3.17 5.88
CA LEU A 16 1.05 -4.52 5.46
C LEU A 16 1.41 -5.37 6.68
N MET A 17 0.96 -6.63 6.68
CA MET A 17 1.38 -7.61 7.66
C MET A 17 2.54 -8.42 7.06
N ILE A 18 3.72 -8.31 7.65
CA ILE A 18 4.93 -9.01 7.19
C ILE A 18 5.55 -9.69 8.40
N GLY A 19 5.71 -11.02 8.36
CA GLY A 19 6.29 -11.77 9.47
C GLY A 19 5.53 -11.63 10.80
N GLY A 20 4.22 -11.36 10.77
CA GLY A 20 3.42 -11.12 11.98
C GLY A 20 3.53 -9.70 12.56
N GLN A 21 4.27 -8.81 11.90
CA GLN A 21 4.39 -7.41 12.29
C GLN A 21 3.68 -6.50 11.29
N VAL A 22 3.09 -5.42 11.80
CA VAL A 22 2.39 -4.41 11.00
C VAL A 22 3.37 -3.32 10.57
N PHE A 23 3.47 -3.09 9.28
CA PHE A 23 4.25 -2.02 8.67
C PHE A 23 3.34 -1.03 7.98
N VAL A 24 3.44 0.25 8.33
CA VAL A 24 2.65 1.32 7.72
C VAL A 24 3.47 2.00 6.63
N ILE A 25 2.92 2.08 5.42
CA ILE A 25 3.59 2.74 4.30
C ILE A 25 3.57 4.26 4.52
N SER A 26 4.74 4.86 4.68
CA SER A 26 4.92 6.30 4.82
C SER A 26 5.11 6.99 3.47
N ASP A 27 5.78 6.34 2.52
CA ASP A 27 6.01 6.85 1.17
C ASP A 27 6.23 5.75 0.12
N LEU A 28 6.16 6.12 -1.16
CA LEU A 28 6.27 5.23 -2.31
C LEU A 28 7.18 5.84 -3.38
N THR A 29 8.20 5.11 -3.81
CA THR A 29 9.04 5.49 -4.96
C THR A 29 8.77 4.55 -6.13
N SER A 30 8.38 5.10 -7.28
CA SER A 30 8.27 4.31 -8.52
C SER A 30 9.64 3.82 -8.97
N MET A 31 9.71 2.56 -9.41
CA MET A 31 10.92 1.94 -9.93
C MET A 31 10.72 1.49 -11.37
N HIS A 32 11.82 1.10 -12.03
CA HIS A 32 11.78 0.58 -13.40
C HIS A 32 10.85 -0.64 -13.51
N ARG A 33 10.31 -0.86 -14.72
CA ARG A 33 9.43 -2.01 -15.03
C ARG A 33 8.16 -2.09 -14.16
N GLY A 34 7.70 -0.97 -13.60
CA GLY A 34 6.45 -0.90 -12.83
C GLY A 34 6.56 -1.37 -11.38
N ALA A 35 7.76 -1.68 -10.88
CA ALA A 35 7.95 -1.98 -9.46
C ALA A 35 7.79 -0.71 -8.60
N LYS A 36 7.59 -0.89 -7.29
CA LYS A 36 7.61 0.21 -6.31
C LYS A 36 8.52 -0.11 -5.13
N ARG A 37 9.26 0.88 -4.66
CA ARG A 37 9.87 0.87 -3.33
C ARG A 37 8.84 1.42 -2.35
N LEU A 38 8.46 0.62 -1.37
CA LEU A 38 7.64 1.04 -0.24
C LEU A 38 8.57 1.46 0.88
N HIS A 39 8.37 2.66 1.41
CA HIS A 39 9.06 3.11 2.62
C HIS A 39 8.08 3.00 3.79
N PHE A 40 8.54 2.45 4.90
CA PHE A 40 7.73 2.28 6.09
C PHE A 40 7.99 3.39 7.11
N THR A 41 7.03 3.61 8.02
CA THR A 41 7.16 4.60 9.10
C THR A 41 8.31 4.29 10.06
N SER A 42 8.69 3.02 10.20
CA SER A 42 9.80 2.55 11.02
C SER A 42 11.17 2.70 10.35
N GLY A 43 11.21 3.11 9.06
CA GLY A 43 12.42 3.43 8.32
C GLY A 43 12.93 2.34 7.39
N GLU A 44 12.37 1.13 7.46
CA GLU A 44 12.69 0.06 6.51
C GLU A 44 12.02 0.31 5.15
N SER A 45 12.51 -0.41 4.14
CA SER A 45 11.89 -0.39 2.82
C SER A 45 11.74 -1.79 2.23
N MET A 46 10.71 -1.96 1.42
CA MET A 46 10.45 -3.20 0.68
C MET A 46 10.27 -2.90 -0.79
N THR A 47 10.79 -3.77 -1.67
CA THR A 47 10.51 -3.66 -3.11
C THR A 47 9.31 -4.54 -3.46
N LEU A 48 8.28 -3.92 -4.03
CA LEU A 48 7.08 -4.58 -4.53
C LEU A 48 7.18 -4.71 -6.05
N HIS A 49 7.32 -5.93 -6.55
CA HIS A 49 7.31 -6.19 -7.98
C HIS A 49 5.89 -6.13 -8.56
N PRO A 50 5.73 -5.85 -9.87
CA PRO A 50 4.40 -5.76 -10.51
C PRO A 50 3.56 -7.03 -10.39
N SER A 51 4.22 -8.20 -10.37
CA SER A 51 3.59 -9.50 -10.23
C SER A 51 3.28 -9.88 -8.78
N THR A 52 3.76 -9.13 -7.80
CA THR A 52 3.52 -9.41 -6.39
C THR A 52 2.16 -8.86 -5.98
N ILE A 53 1.35 -9.73 -5.39
CA ILE A 53 0.05 -9.41 -4.80
C ILE A 53 0.16 -9.59 -3.29
N LEU A 54 -0.33 -8.61 -2.52
CA LEU A 54 -0.36 -8.61 -1.07
C LEU A 54 -1.74 -8.20 -0.55
N TRP A 55 -2.03 -8.54 0.70
CA TRP A 55 -3.16 -7.98 1.42
C TRP A 55 -2.70 -6.79 2.26
N ALA A 56 -3.45 -5.69 2.18
CA ALA A 56 -3.23 -4.49 2.98
C ALA A 56 -4.48 -4.12 3.77
N ALA A 57 -4.30 -3.63 4.99
CA ALA A 57 -5.36 -2.90 5.67
C ALA A 57 -5.33 -1.45 5.21
N ARG A 58 -6.42 -1.01 4.58
CA ARG A 58 -6.61 0.36 4.11
C ARG A 58 -7.64 1.07 4.96
N ARG A 59 -7.29 2.28 5.44
CA ARG A 59 -8.25 3.18 6.07
C ARG A 59 -9.17 3.74 4.99
N THR A 60 -10.43 3.38 5.03
CA THR A 60 -11.48 3.91 4.16
C THR A 60 -12.38 4.78 5.01
N ASP A 61 -12.46 6.08 4.74
CA ASP A 61 -13.48 6.92 5.34
C ASP A 61 -14.78 6.79 4.52
N PRO A 62 -15.84 6.14 5.05
CA PRO A 62 -17.10 5.97 4.33
C PRO A 62 -17.77 7.32 4.00
N ARG A 63 -17.44 8.40 4.72
CA ARG A 63 -17.99 9.74 4.46
C ARG A 63 -17.38 10.40 3.23
N ILE A 64 -16.13 10.08 2.90
CA ILE A 64 -15.44 10.59 1.71
C ILE A 64 -15.85 9.80 0.46
N ALA A 65 -16.08 8.49 0.59
CA ALA A 65 -16.48 7.63 -0.53
C ALA A 65 -17.79 8.05 -1.21
N ARG A 66 -18.68 8.74 -0.47
CA ARG A 66 -20.01 9.17 -0.96
C ARG A 66 -19.99 10.47 -1.80
N ARG A 67 -18.84 11.15 -1.96
CA ARG A 67 -18.70 12.44 -2.67
C ARG A 67 -18.14 12.34 -4.10
N ARG A 68 -18.20 11.20 -4.78
CA ARG A 68 -17.94 11.13 -6.23
C ARG A 68 -19.24 11.39 -6.99
N PRO A 69 -19.40 12.51 -7.73
CA PRO A 69 -20.52 12.67 -8.64
C PRO A 69 -20.29 11.76 -9.86
N PHE A 70 -21.39 11.20 -10.38
CA PHE A 70 -21.44 10.43 -11.62
C PHE A 70 -21.13 11.32 -12.82
#